data_AF-A0A7J4MLA4-F1
#
_entry.id   AF-A0A7J4MLA4-F1
#
_cell.length_a   1.000
_cell.length_b   1.000
_cell.length_c   1.000
_cell.angle_alpha   90.00
_cell.angle_beta   90.00
_cell.angle_gamma   90.00
#
_symmetry.space_group_name_H-M   'P 1'
#
loop_
_entity.id
_entity.type
_entity.pdbx_description
1 polymer ?
#
loop_
_entity_poly.entity_id
_entity_poly.type
_entity_poly.pdbx_seq_one_letter_code
_entity_poly.pdbx_strand_id
1 'polypeptide(L)' 'MAHGSHIMLDCTGAVGVSGTWMLSLMEKAVDASGARRVHSHNEDFDGSVSPLGFASVVLLDESHVSAHC' A
#
# COMPACT_ATOMS: atom_id res chain seq x y z
N MET A 1 10.06 -3.16 25.34
CA MET A 1 8.65 -3.32 24.90
C MET A 1 8.57 -2.84 23.46
N ALA A 2 7.76 -3.47 22.61
CA ALA A 2 7.56 -3.00 21.23
C ALA A 2 6.45 -1.94 21.18
N HIS A 3 6.63 -0.91 20.35
CA HIS A 3 5.69 0.22 20.20
C HIS A 3 4.66 0.02 19.08
N GLY A 4 4.75 -1.09 18.34
CA GLY A 4 3.85 -1.42 17.23
C GLY A 4 4.04 -2.86 16.75
N SER A 5 3.30 -3.22 15.71
CA SER A 5 3.41 -4.52 15.03
C SER A 5 3.49 -4.30 13.53
N HIS A 6 4.35 -5.07 12.85
CA HIS A 6 4.53 -4.99 11.40
C HIS A 6 4.27 -6.38 10.81
N ILE A 7 3.34 -6.45 9.86
CA ILE A 7 2.96 -7.67 9.15
C ILE A 7 3.44 -7.52 7.70
N MET A 8 4.16 -8.51 7.21
CA MET A 8 4.60 -8.61 5.82
C MET A 8 3.88 -9.80 5.16
N LEU A 9 3.26 -9.56 4.01
CA LEU A 9 2.51 -10.57 3.26
C LEU A 9 3.01 -10.61 1.82
N ASP A 10 3.18 -11.81 1.30
CA ASP A 10 3.44 -12.04 -0.12
C ASP A 10 2.19 -12.66 -0.77
N CYS A 11 1.56 -11.90 -1.67
CA CYS A 11 0.31 -12.26 -2.30
C CYS A 11 0.57 -12.81 -3.71
N THR A 12 0.59 -14.13 -3.85
CA THR A 12 0.83 -14.79 -5.13
C THR A 12 -0.45 -15.01 -5.94
N GLY A 13 -0.33 -15.07 -7.27
CA GLY A 13 -1.45 -15.36 -8.18
C GLY A 13 -2.34 -14.15 -8.53
N ALA A 14 -2.01 -12.96 -8.03
CA ALA A 14 -2.65 -11.72 -8.47
C ALA A 14 -2.17 -11.34 -9.88
N VAL A 15 -3.10 -11.01 -10.78
CA VAL A 15 -2.81 -10.65 -12.18
C VAL A 15 -3.58 -9.38 -12.54
N GLY A 16 -2.91 -8.42 -13.18
CA GLY A 16 -3.56 -7.22 -13.72
C GLY A 16 -4.08 -6.24 -12.66
N VAL A 17 -3.44 -6.19 -11.49
CA VAL A 17 -3.81 -5.28 -10.41
C VAL A 17 -3.41 -3.85 -10.77
N SER A 18 -4.36 -2.91 -10.66
CA SER A 18 -4.09 -1.49 -10.82
C SER A 18 -3.65 -0.86 -9.48
N GLY A 19 -2.64 0.01 -9.52
CA GLY A 19 -2.19 0.74 -8.34
C GLY A 19 -3.27 1.62 -7.73
N THR A 20 -4.08 2.31 -8.54
CA THR A 20 -5.21 3.11 -8.04
C THR A 20 -6.27 2.28 -7.32
N TRP A 21 -6.54 1.06 -7.80
CA TRP A 21 -7.44 0.12 -7.12
C TRP A 21 -6.83 -0.35 -5.80
N MET A 22 -5.54 -0.67 -5.78
CA MET A 22 -4.84 -1.08 -4.56
C MET A 22 -4.83 0.04 -3.53
N LEU A 23 -4.55 1.28 -3.92
CA LEU A 23 -4.60 2.44 -3.02
C LEU A 23 -5.99 2.60 -2.40
N SER A 24 -7.06 2.52 -3.20
CA SER A 24 -8.43 2.61 -2.69
C SER A 24 -8.77 1.48 -1.71
N LEU A 25 -8.25 0.27 -1.95
CA LEU A 25 -8.43 -0.87 -1.05
C LEU A 25 -7.70 -0.64 0.29
N MET A 26 -6.46 -0.16 0.25
CA MET A 26 -5.68 0.14 1.45
C MET A 26 -6.29 1.28 2.28
N GLU A 27 -6.76 2.35 1.64
CA GLU A 27 -7.46 3.45 2.33
C GLU A 27 -8.69 2.92 3.08
N LYS A 28 -9.51 2.08 2.44
CA LYS A 28 -10.66 1.43 3.10
C LYS A 28 -10.26 0.54 4.26
N ALA A 29 -9.16 -0.20 4.13
CA ALA A 29 -8.65 -1.05 5.20
C ALA A 29 -8.16 -0.22 6.40
N VAL A 30 -7.47 0.90 6.15
CA VAL A 30 -7.05 1.85 7.18
C VAL A 30 -8.26 2.47 7.88
N ASP A 31 -9.25 2.95 7.12
CA ASP A 31 -10.47 3.56 7.66
C ASP A 31 -11.25 2.56 8.54
N ALA A 32 -11.25 1.27 8.17
CA ALA A 32 -11.87 0.21 8.96
C ALA A 32 -11.06 -0.23 10.20
N SER A 33 -9.75 0.05 10.23
CA SER A 33 -8.86 -0.36 11.34
C SER A 33 -8.90 0.58 12.55
N GLY A 34 -9.43 1.79 12.38
CA GLY A 34 -9.38 2.86 13.39
C GLY A 34 -8.05 3.62 13.45
N ALA A 35 -7.06 3.26 12.62
CA ALA A 35 -5.82 4.03 12.47
C ALA A 35 -6.08 5.36 11.75
N ARG A 36 -5.34 6.41 12.15
CA ARG A 36 -5.44 7.72 11.49
C ARG A 36 -4.59 7.75 10.22
N ARG A 37 -5.24 8.03 9.10
CA ARG A 37 -4.58 8.31 7.83
C ARG A 37 -3.99 9.72 7.80
N VAL A 38 -2.73 9.82 7.38
CA VAL A 38 -1.99 11.09 7.27
C VAL A 38 -1.79 11.50 5.81
N HIS A 39 -1.44 10.56 4.94
CA HIS A 39 -1.21 10.79 3.52
C HIS A 39 -1.41 9.49 2.73
N SER A 40 -1.70 9.61 1.44
CA SER A 40 -1.91 8.48 0.54
C SER A 40 -1.36 8.83 -0.84
N HIS A 41 -0.55 7.94 -1.42
CA HIS A 41 0.05 8.11 -2.74
C HIS A 41 0.09 6.79 -3.49
N ASN A 42 -0.11 6.86 -4.81
CA ASN A 42 0.17 5.76 -5.73
C ASN A 42 1.04 6.29 -6.85
N GLU A 43 2.11 5.55 -7.15
CA GLU A 43 2.96 5.75 -8.32
C GLU A 43 2.84 4.55 -9.23
N ASP A 44 2.37 4.75 -10.47
CA ASP A 44 2.35 3.70 -11.49
C ASP A 44 3.68 3.74 -12.27
N PHE A 45 4.26 2.57 -12.55
CA PHE A 45 5.50 2.42 -13.29
C PHE A 45 5.21 1.95 -14.71
N ASP A 46 5.79 2.64 -15.69
CA ASP A 46 5.61 2.35 -17.12
C ASP A 46 6.60 1.32 -17.68
N GLY A 47 7.51 0.81 -16.86
CA GLY A 47 8.55 -0.14 -17.27
C GLY A 47 9.84 0.50 -17.80
N SER A 48 9.93 1.84 -17.88
CA SER A 48 11.09 2.52 -18.47
C SER A 48 12.28 2.67 -17.50
N VAL A 49 12.00 2.99 -16.23
CA VAL A 49 13.00 3.19 -15.17
C VAL A 49 12.89 2.08 -14.11
N SER A 50 11.67 1.81 -13.67
CA SER A 50 11.32 0.74 -12.73
C SER A 50 10.57 -0.37 -13.47
N PRO A 51 10.54 -1.62 -12.95
CA PRO A 51 9.69 -2.66 -13.50
C PRO A 51 8.24 -2.20 -13.65
N LEU A 52 7.57 -2.65 -14.71
CA LEU A 52 6.15 -2.35 -14.96
C LEU A 52 5.31 -2.79 -13.74
N GLY A 53 4.49 -1.90 -13.22
CA GLY A 53 3.77 -2.16 -11.97
C GLY A 53 3.39 -0.89 -11.23
N PHE A 54 3.38 -0.93 -9.90
CA PHE A 54 3.10 0.23 -9.07
C PHE A 54 3.73 0.15 -7.68
N ALA A 55 3.80 1.30 -7.01
CA ALA A 55 4.00 1.40 -5.58
C ALA A 55 2.92 2.29 -4.95
N SER A 56 2.18 1.73 -4.00
CA SER A 56 1.17 2.47 -3.24
C SER A 56 1.56 2.53 -1.77
N VAL A 57 1.27 3.65 -1.10
CA VAL A 57 1.49 3.83 0.34
C VAL A 57 0.38 4.65 0.97
N VAL A 58 -0.02 4.24 2.18
CA VAL A 58 -0.83 5.02 3.11
C VAL A 58 -0.01 5.26 4.37
N LEU A 59 0.33 6.52 4.64
CA LEU A 59 1.03 6.92 5.85
C LEU A 59 0.03 7.05 7.01
N LEU A 60 0.42 6.51 8.16
CA LEU A 60 -0.29 6.61 9.43
C LEU A 60 0.50 7.53 10.37
N ASP A 61 -0.02 7.81 11.57
CA ASP A 61 0.64 8.70 12.54
C ASP A 61 2.12 8.37 12.80
N GLU A 62 2.44 7.09 12.98
CA GLU A 62 3.80 6.62 13.31
C GLU A 62 4.20 5.35 12.51
N SER A 63 3.50 5.05 11.42
CA SER A 63 3.72 3.84 10.62
C SER A 63 3.15 3.97 9.19
N HIS A 64 2.96 2.86 8.49
CA HIS A 64 2.44 2.84 7.12
C HIS A 64 1.76 1.51 6.78
N VAL A 65 0.99 1.53 5.70
CA VAL A 65 0.59 0.35 4.92
C VAL A 65 1.06 0.59 3.49
N SER A 66 1.79 -0.36 2.90
CA SER A 66 2.24 -0.25 1.51
C SER A 66 1.97 -1.53 0.72
N ALA A 67 1.86 -1.37 -0.59
CA ALA A 67 1.70 -2.46 -1.53
C ALA A 67 2.50 -2.17 -2.80
N HIS A 68 3.06 -3.23 -3.37
CA HIS A 68 3.89 -3.18 -4.56
C HIS A 68 3.50 -4.33 -5.48
N CYS A 69 3.51 -4.08 -6.78
CA CYS A 69 3.32 -5.07 -7.82
C CYS A 69 4.23 -4.75 -8.98
#